data_AF-A0A089KD82-F1
#
_entry.id   AF-A0A089KD82-F1
#
_cell.length_a   1.000
_cell.length_b   1.000
_cell.length_c   1.000
_cell.angle_alpha   90.00
_cell.angle_beta   90.00
_cell.angle_gamma   90.00
#
_symmetry.space_group_name_H-M   'P 1'
#
loop_
_entity.id
_entity.type
_entity.pdbx_description
1 polymer ?
#
loop_
_entity_poly.entity_id
_entity_poly.type
_entity_poly.pdbx_seq_one_letter_code
_entity_poly.pdbx_strand_id
1 'polypeptide(L)'
;MNEEETYKLHLQLLSVYEKNVRPSGPNQRQLDYYKQQLFMYAEDKVQRIFVLNQLLNLHETSRRHLVKDCADRYFGREHIDRTESGV
;
A
#
# COMPACT_ATOMS: atom_id res chain seq x y z
N MET A 1 20.91 -10.60 0.91
CA MET A 1 20.13 -9.86 1.92
C MET A 1 19.74 -10.84 3.00
N ASN A 2 20.15 -10.62 4.24
CA ASN A 2 19.80 -11.49 5.36
C ASN A 2 18.43 -11.09 5.96
N GLU A 3 17.92 -11.89 6.89
CA GLU A 3 16.61 -11.66 7.52
C GLU A 3 16.54 -10.32 8.26
N GLU A 4 17.64 -9.89 8.88
CA GLU A 4 17.73 -8.62 9.61
C GLU A 4 17.62 -7.41 8.66
N GLU A 5 18.32 -7.45 7.54
CA GLU A 5 18.24 -6.43 6.50
C GLU A 5 16.83 -6.36 5.91
N THR A 6 16.23 -7.53 5.65
CA THR A 6 14.88 -7.63 5.11
C THR A 6 13.87 -7.02 6.08
N TYR A 7 13.95 -7.38 7.36
CA TYR A 7 13.09 -6.85 8.42
C TYR A 7 13.20 -5.33 8.55
N LYS A 8 14.43 -4.79 8.58
CA LYS A 8 14.67 -3.34 8.65
C LYS A 8 14.09 -2.60 7.44
N LEU A 9 14.31 -3.14 6.24
CA LEU A 9 13.77 -2.57 5.02
C LEU A 9 12.23 -2.54 5.05
N HIS A 10 11.60 -3.63 5.51
CA HIS A 10 10.15 -3.71 5.60
C HIS A 10 9.57 -2.69 6.60
N LEU A 11 10.21 -2.50 7.75
CA LEU A 11 9.82 -1.47 8.71
C LEU A 11 9.94 -0.05 8.14
N GLN A 12 11.06 0.23 7.46
CA GLN A 12 11.26 1.53 6.81
C GLN A 12 10.17 1.81 5.78
N LEU A 13 9.87 0.81 4.93
CA LEU A 13 8.86 0.92 3.90
C LEU A 13 7.46 1.10 4.50
N LEU A 14 7.12 0.35 5.56
CA LEU A 14 5.86 0.53 6.28
C LEU A 14 5.71 1.96 6.80
N SER A 15 6.77 2.51 7.40
CA SER A 15 6.75 3.89 7.90
C SER A 15 6.49 4.91 6.80
N VAL A 16 6.98 4.66 5.58
CA VAL A 16 6.74 5.53 4.42
C VAL A 16 5.28 5.45 4.02
N TYR A 17 4.68 4.26 3.93
CA TYR A 17 3.26 4.15 3.61
C TYR A 17 2.37 4.84 4.65
N GLU A 18 2.61 4.59 5.94
CA GLU A 18 1.76 5.12 7.00
C GLU A 18 1.82 6.65 7.12
N LYS A 19 2.96 7.26 6.80
CA LYS A 19 3.08 8.73 6.75
C LYS A 19 2.28 9.36 5.60
N ASN A 20 2.07 8.62 4.51
CA ASN A 20 1.50 9.14 3.27
C ASN A 20 0.04 8.72 3.05
N VAL A 21 -0.49 7.82 3.87
CA VAL A 21 -1.88 7.32 3.76
C VAL A 21 -2.79 8.07 4.72
N ARG A 22 -3.90 8.61 4.21
CA ARG A 22 -4.96 9.16 5.06
C ARG A 22 -5.61 8.01 5.85
N PRO A 23 -5.89 8.20 7.15
CA PRO A 23 -6.49 7.17 8.00
C PRO A 23 -7.98 7.01 7.65
N SER A 24 -8.28 6.26 6.60
CA SER A 24 -9.55 5.57 6.38
C SER A 24 -9.54 4.94 5.00
N GLY A 25 -9.74 3.63 4.96
CA GLY A 25 -9.89 2.90 3.72
C GLY A 25 -10.58 1.56 3.96
N PRO A 26 -11.02 0.88 2.89
CA PRO A 26 -11.71 -0.41 2.97
C PRO A 26 -10.89 -1.49 3.70
N ASN A 27 -9.56 -1.34 3.75
CA ASN A 27 -8.65 -2.30 4.36
C ASN A 27 -8.31 -2.00 5.84
N GLN A 28 -8.93 -1.00 6.48
CA GLN A 28 -8.55 -0.56 7.83
C GLN A 28 -8.60 -1.71 8.85
N ARG A 29 -9.66 -2.53 8.83
CA ARG A 29 -9.78 -3.70 9.73
C ARG A 29 -8.64 -4.69 9.56
N GLN A 30 -8.18 -4.92 8.33
CA GLN A 30 -7.07 -5.83 8.04
C GLN A 30 -5.73 -5.24 8.47
N LEU A 31 -5.55 -3.93 8.25
CA LEU A 31 -4.36 -3.20 8.74
C LEU A 31 -4.27 -3.29 10.27
N ASP A 32 -5.37 -3.04 10.97
CA ASP A 32 -5.41 -3.11 12.44
C ASP A 32 -5.11 -4.54 12.93
N TYR A 33 -5.69 -5.55 12.30
CA TYR A 33 -5.40 -6.96 12.60
C TYR A 33 -3.92 -7.29 12.46
N TYR A 34 -3.29 -6.97 11.33
CA TYR A 34 -1.89 -7.29 11.12
C TYR A 34 -0.94 -6.43 11.97
N LYS A 35 -1.31 -5.18 12.31
CA LYS A 35 -0.57 -4.40 13.29
C LYS A 35 -0.60 -5.07 14.66
N GLN A 36 -1.76 -5.55 15.08
CA GLN A 36 -1.87 -6.28 16.34
C GLN A 36 -1.00 -7.55 16.32
N GLN A 37 -1.00 -8.30 15.20
CA GLN A 37 -0.10 -9.45 15.00
C GLN A 37 1.38 -9.04 15.12
N LEU A 38 1.79 -7.95 14.47
CA LEU A 38 3.17 -7.49 14.45
C LEU A 38 3.69 -7.09 15.84
N PHE A 39 2.86 -6.41 16.62
CA PHE A 39 3.28 -5.84 17.91
C PHE A 39 3.01 -6.74 19.12
N MET A 40 2.01 -7.64 19.05
CA MET A 40 1.58 -8.43 20.20
C MET A 40 1.84 -9.94 20.06
N TYR A 41 1.84 -10.48 18.83
CA TYR A 41 1.78 -11.93 18.63
C TYR A 41 2.96 -12.52 17.86
N ALA A 42 3.69 -11.73 17.08
CA ALA A 42 4.83 -12.20 16.30
C ALA A 42 6.09 -12.30 17.17
N GLU A 43 6.50 -13.53 17.47
CA GLU A 43 7.57 -13.84 18.42
C GLU A 43 8.95 -13.79 17.77
N ASP A 44 9.11 -14.41 16.59
CA ASP A 44 10.37 -14.48 15.87
C ASP A 44 10.43 -13.55 14.64
N LYS A 45 11.63 -13.36 14.09
CA LYS A 45 11.84 -12.45 12.95
C LYS A 45 11.15 -12.92 11.68
N VAL A 46 11.08 -14.23 11.42
CA VAL A 46 10.45 -14.77 10.21
C VAL A 46 8.94 -14.49 10.26
N GLN A 47 8.30 -14.69 11.41
CA GLN A 47 6.91 -14.32 11.63
C GLN A 47 6.68 -12.82 11.45
N ARG A 48 7.55 -11.98 12.03
CA ARG A 48 7.45 -10.53 11.87
C ARG A 48 7.61 -10.07 10.43
N ILE A 49 8.54 -10.66 9.67
CA ILE A 49 8.70 -10.39 8.24
C ILE A 49 7.45 -10.82 7.47
N PHE A 50 6.87 -11.99 7.79
CA PHE A 50 5.62 -12.42 7.18
C PHE A 50 4.49 -11.41 7.42
N VAL A 51 4.29 -10.99 8.67
CA VAL A 51 3.24 -10.01 9.02
C VAL A 51 3.50 -8.65 8.36
N LEU A 52 4.75 -8.19 8.36
CA LEU A 52 5.14 -6.97 7.65
C LEU A 52 4.82 -7.06 6.16
N ASN A 53 5.11 -8.20 5.51
CA ASN A 53 4.79 -8.38 4.11
C ASN A 53 3.29 -8.27 3.84
N GLN A 54 2.44 -8.81 4.73
CA GLN A 54 0.98 -8.63 4.62
C GLN A 54 0.56 -7.16 4.74
N LEU A 55 1.12 -6.41 5.69
CA LEU A 55 0.87 -4.97 5.84
C LEU A 55 1.26 -4.18 4.59
N LEU A 56 2.45 -4.43 4.06
CA LEU A 56 2.95 -3.77 2.86
C LEU A 56 2.06 -4.07 1.65
N ASN A 57 1.60 -5.31 1.50
CA ASN A 57 0.75 -5.72 0.38
C ASN A 57 -0.62 -5.02 0.40
N LEU A 58 -1.18 -4.77 1.59
CA LEU A 58 -2.41 -3.98 1.76
C LEU A 58 -2.20 -2.52 1.33
N HIS A 59 -1.07 -1.92 1.70
CA HIS A 59 -0.73 -0.56 1.28
C HIS A 59 -0.49 -0.47 -0.24
N GLU A 60 0.23 -1.43 -0.82
CA GLU A 60 0.47 -1.52 -2.26
C GLU A 60 -0.83 -1.70 -3.05
N THR A 61 -1.77 -2.49 -2.53
CA THR A 61 -3.09 -2.63 -3.16
C THR A 61 -3.82 -1.30 -3.20
N SER A 62 -3.84 -0.55 -2.10
CA SER A 62 -4.44 0.80 -2.07
C SER A 62 -3.72 1.75 -3.04
N ARG A 63 -2.39 1.72 -3.08
CA ARG A 63 -1.59 2.53 -4.01
C ARG A 63 -1.90 2.19 -5.47
N ARG A 64 -2.06 0.91 -5.80
CA ARG A 64 -2.40 0.45 -7.16
C ARG A 64 -3.73 1.02 -7.63
N HIS A 65 -4.75 1.05 -6.76
CA HIS A 65 -6.04 1.66 -7.09
C HIS A 65 -5.88 3.16 -7.35
N LEU A 66 -5.14 3.89 -6.50
CA LEU A 66 -4.88 5.32 -6.70
C LEU A 66 -4.15 5.59 -8.03
N VAL A 67 -3.13 4.80 -8.35
CA VAL A 67 -2.38 4.93 -9.61
C VAL A 67 -3.30 4.65 -10.80
N LYS A 68 -4.15 3.61 -10.71
CA LYS A 68 -5.13 3.30 -11.74
C LYS A 68 -6.13 4.44 -11.94
N ASP A 69 -6.73 4.94 -10.86
CA ASP A 69 -7.68 6.07 -10.93
C ASP A 69 -7.05 7.31 -11.55
N CYS A 70 -5.79 7.60 -11.21
CA CYS A 70 -5.03 8.69 -11.82
C CYS A 70 -4.79 8.47 -13.33
N ALA A 71 -4.40 7.25 -13.72
CA ALA A 71 -4.18 6.90 -15.12
C ALA A 71 -5.47 6.97 -15.92
N ASP A 72 -6.56 6.39 -15.41
CA ASP A 72 -7.88 6.40 -16.05
C ASP A 72 -8.38 7.84 -16.27
N ARG A 73 -8.14 8.75 -15.31
CA ARG A 73 -8.47 10.17 -15.47
C ARG A 73 -7.59 10.89 -16.49
N TYR A 74 -6.29 10.57 -16.52
CA TYR A 74 -5.35 11.21 -17.44
C TYR A 74 -5.65 10.79 -18.89
N PHE A 75 -5.69 9.49 -19.16
CA PHE A 75 -5.95 8.96 -20.50
C PHE A 75 -7.43 9.06 -20.91
N GLY A 76 -8.36 9.09 -19.96
CA GLY A 76 -9.78 9.30 -20.25
C GLY A 76 -10.10 10.72 -20.72
N ARG A 77 -9.32 11.73 -20.32
CA ARG A 77 -9.47 13.11 -20.81
C ARG A 77 -9.07 13.28 -22.28
N GLU A 78 -8.09 12.52 -22.76
CA GLU A 78 -7.67 12.56 -24.17
C GLU A 78 -8.78 12.12 -25.15
N HIS A 79 -9.78 11.37 -24.66
CA HIS A 79 -10.95 11.02 -25.46
C HIS A 79 -12.00 12.13 -25.54
N ILE A 80 -12.07 13.04 -24.57
CA ILE A 80 -13.04 14.14 -24.56
C ILE A 80 -12.56 15.29 -25.46
N ASP A 81 -11.28 15.67 -25.34
CA ASP A 81 -10.70 16.80 -26.08
C ASP A 81 -10.62 16.57 -27.61
N ARG A 82 -10.58 15.30 -28.05
CA ARG A 82 -10.63 14.96 -29.50
C ARG A 82 -12.02 15.02 -30.10
N THR A 83 -13.07 14.86 -29.31
CA THR A 83 -14.47 14.97 -29.80
C THR A 83 -14.93 16.41 -29.95
N GLU A 84 -14.34 17.36 -29.22
CA GLU A 84 -14.73 18.78 -29.29
C GLU A 84 -13.99 19.59 -30.35
N SER A 85 -12.90 19.07 -30.93
CA SER A 85 -12.12 19.75 -31.99
C SER A 85 -12.58 19.37 -33.41
N GLY A 86 -13.72 18.72 -33.56
CA GLY A 86 -14.25 18.19 -34.83
C GLY A 86 -15.58 18.80 -35.30
N VAL A 87 -15.94 19.99 -34.82
CA VAL A 87 -17.11 20.77 -35.28
C VAL A 87 -16.65 22.06 -35.94
#